data_AF-A0A259AX82-F1
#
_entry.id   AF-A0A259AX82-F1
#
_cell.length_a   1.000
_cell.length_b   1.000
_cell.length_c   1.000
_cell.angle_alpha   90.00
_cell.angle_beta   90.00
_cell.angle_gamma   90.00
#
_symmetry.space_group_name_H-M   'P 1'
#
loop_
_entity.id
_entity.type
_entity.pdbx_description
1 polymer ?
#
loop_
_entity_poly.entity_id
_entity_poly.type
_entity_poly.pdbx_seq_one_letter_code
_entity_poly.pdbx_strand_id
1 'polypeptide(L)' 'MYARSKTANVLFTVEFARRYRGRGVQATAVHPGAIRTVLARHVGEDVPNQMIENINKEKEAKREPFLL' A
#
# COMPACT_ATOMS: atom_id res chain seq x y z
N MET A 1 -3.64 -15.03 2.39
CA MET A 1 -4.73 -14.49 3.25
C MET A 1 -4.57 -13.00 3.55
N TYR A 2 -3.37 -12.52 3.92
CA TYR A 2 -3.11 -11.10 4.24
C TYR A 2 -3.51 -10.09 3.14
N ALA A 3 -3.08 -10.29 1.90
CA ALA A 3 -3.39 -9.38 0.79
C ALA A 3 -4.91 -9.20 0.59
N ARG A 4 -5.68 -10.30 0.60
CA ARG A 4 -7.15 -10.26 0.52
C ARG A 4 -7.78 -9.46 1.66
N SER A 5 -7.27 -9.61 2.88
CA SER A 5 -7.74 -8.83 4.03
C SER A 5 -7.43 -7.33 3.87
N LYS A 6 -6.26 -6.96 3.33
CA LYS A 6 -5.94 -5.56 3.04
C LYS A 6 -6.82 -4.98 1.95
N THR A 7 -7.11 -5.73 0.89
CA THR A 7 -8.10 -5.34 -0.12
C THR A 7 -9.48 -5.15 0.50
N ALA A 8 -9.91 -6.06 1.39
CA ALA A 8 -11.19 -5.94 2.08
C ALA A 8 -11.29 -4.67 2.92
N ASN A 9 -10.22 -4.26 3.63
CA ASN A 9 -10.20 -2.99 4.36
C ASN A 9 -10.39 -1.78 3.44
N VAL A 10 -9.74 -1.77 2.27
CA VAL A 10 -9.90 -0.68 1.30
C VAL A 10 -11.34 -0.62 0.79
N LEU A 11 -11.91 -1.76 0.43
CA LEU A 11 -13.31 -1.84 -0.02
C LEU A 11 -14.30 -1.42 1.07
N PHE A 12 -14.03 -1.80 2.33
CA PHE A 12 -14.82 -1.36 3.48
C PHE A 12 -14.79 0.17 3.62
N THR A 13 -13.61 0.80 3.52
CA THR A 13 -13.48 2.26 3.58
C THR A 13 -14.29 2.95 2.47
N VAL A 14 -14.25 2.43 1.24
CA VAL A 14 -15.03 2.96 0.10
C VAL A 14 -16.53 2.92 0.41
N GLU A 15 -17.03 1.78 0.86
CA GLU A 15 -18.46 1.63 1.18
C GLU A 15 -18.89 2.44 2.40
N PHE A 16 -18.03 2.55 3.41
CA PHE A 16 -18.29 3.39 4.57
C PHE A 16 -18.39 4.87 4.16
N ALA A 17 -17.43 5.37 3.38
CA ALA A 17 -17.48 6.75 2.87
C ALA A 17 -18.75 7.00 2.05
N ARG A 18 -19.17 6.02 1.22
CA ARG A 18 -20.40 6.13 0.42
C ARG A 18 -21.67 6.22 1.29
N ARG A 19 -21.79 5.38 2.32
CA ARG A 19 -22.98 5.32 3.19
C ARG A 19 -23.10 6.50 4.14
N TYR A 20 -21.98 7.05 4.61
CA TYR A 20 -21.95 8.08 5.65
C TYR A 20 -21.64 9.50 5.16
N ARG A 21 -21.47 9.70 3.84
CA ARG A 21 -21.23 11.03 3.24
C ARG A 21 -22.27 12.08 3.66
N GLY A 22 -23.56 11.71 3.76
CA GLY A 22 -24.64 12.61 4.19
C GLY A 22 -24.58 13.03 5.67
N ARG A 23 -23.70 12.41 6.47
CA ARG A 23 -23.49 12.75 7.89
C ARG A 23 -22.22 13.56 8.13
N GLY A 24 -21.57 14.05 7.07
CA GLY A 24 -20.31 14.78 7.16
C GLY A 24 -19.09 13.94 7.55
N VAL A 25 -19.20 12.61 7.53
CA VAL A 25 -18.10 11.70 7.88
C VAL A 25 -17.25 11.36 6.65
N GLN A 26 -15.94 11.52 6.78
CA GLN A 26 -14.96 11.07 5.79
C GLN A 26 -14.25 9.81 6.29
N ALA A 27 -13.86 8.94 5.36
CA ALA A 27 -13.09 7.73 5.68
C ALA A 27 -11.95 7.55 4.68
N THR A 28 -10.81 7.08 5.20
CA THR A 28 -9.57 6.88 4.44
C THR A 28 -8.94 5.54 4.82
N ALA A 29 -8.27 4.91 3.86
CA ALA A 29 -7.47 3.71 4.08
C ALA A 29 -6.03 4.05 3.74
N VAL A 30 -5.14 3.92 4.72
CA VAL A 30 -3.73 4.29 4.55
C VAL A 30 -2.85 3.06 4.37
N HIS A 31 -1.91 3.14 3.44
CA HIS A 31 -0.82 2.18 3.29
C HIS A 31 0.50 2.88 3.61
N PRO A 32 1.25 2.44 4.64
CA PRO A 32 2.51 3.09 5.03
C PRO A 32 3.69 2.74 4.11
N GLY A 33 3.43 2.27 2.89
CA GLY A 33 4.42 1.64 2.03
C GLY A 33 4.90 0.28 2.54
N ALA A 34 5.89 -0.29 1.83
CA ALA A 34 6.55 -1.52 2.22
C ALA A 34 7.52 -1.25 3.37
N ILE A 35 7.35 -1.96 4.50
CA ILE A 35 8.21 -1.86 5.68
C ILE A 35 8.78 -3.24 5.97
N ARG A 36 10.08 -3.33 6.26
CA ARG A 36 10.73 -4.56 6.71
C ARG A 36 10.23 -4.92 8.10
N THR A 37 9.18 -5.73 8.13
CA THR A 37 8.67 -6.36 9.34
C THR A 37 8.88 -7.87 9.24
N VAL A 38 8.73 -8.53 10.38
CA VAL A 38 8.80 -9.99 10.47
C VAL A 38 7.63 -10.71 9.75
N LEU A 39 6.67 -9.99 9.15
CA LEU A 39 5.55 -10.57 8.40
C LEU A 39 6.02 -11.37 7.17
N ALA A 40 7.15 -10.97 6.58
CA ALA A 40 7.67 -11.54 5.33
C ALA A 40 8.37 -12.91 5.50
N ARG A 41 8.53 -13.42 6.73
CA ARG A 41 9.27 -14.66 7.00
C ARG A 41 8.68 -15.93 6.37
N HIS A 42 7.44 -15.86 5.87
CA HIS A 42 6.72 -17.00 5.28
C HIS A 42 6.56 -16.89 3.75
N VAL A 43 7.20 -15.89 3.12
CA VAL A 43 7.04 -15.61 1.68
C VAL A 43 8.29 -16.00 0.87
N GLY A 44 9.26 -16.69 1.50
CA GLY A 44 10.59 -17.01 0.93
C GLY A 44 11.59 -15.87 1.17
N GLU A 45 12.84 -16.17 1.52
CA GLU A 45 13.84 -15.15 1.90
C GLU A 45 14.24 -14.20 0.75
N ASP A 46 14.18 -14.68 -0.50
CA ASP A 46 14.63 -13.92 -1.66
C ASP A 46 13.58 -12.96 -2.24
N VAL A 47 12.29 -13.24 -2.01
CA VAL A 47 11.17 -12.48 -2.59
C VAL A 47 11.12 -11.03 -2.06
N PRO A 48 11.28 -10.76 -0.75
CA PRO A 48 11.25 -9.41 -0.22
C PRO A 48 12.39 -8.53 -0.75
N ASN A 49 13.59 -9.11 -0.92
CA ASN A 49 14.77 -8.38 -1.38
C ASN A 49 14.64 -7.99 -2.86
N GLN A 50 14.21 -8.93 -3.72
CA GLN A 50 13.95 -8.65 -5.13
C GLN A 50 12.85 -7.61 -5.33
N MET A 51 11.77 -7.66 -4.54
CA MET A 51 10.72 -6.65 -4.60
C MET A 51 11.23 -5.25 -4.25
N ILE A 52 12.06 -5.13 -3.21
CA ILE A 52 12.63 -3.83 -2.80
C ILE A 52 13.55 -3.27 -3.90
N GLU A 53 14.39 -4.12 -4.49
CA GLU A 53 15.26 -3.70 -5.61
C GLU A 53 14.47 -3.22 -6.82
N ASN A 54 13.41 -3.95 -7.21
CA ASN A 54 12.56 -3.57 -8.33
C ASN A 54 11.85 -2.23 -8.08
N ILE A 55 11.31 -2.03 -6.87
CA ILE A 55 10.67 -0.77 -6.47
C ILE A 55 11.68 0.39 -6.52
N ASN A 56 12.92 0.18 -6.10
CA ASN A 56 13.94 1.23 -6.12
C ASN A 56 14.36 1.59 -7.55
N LYS A 57 14.54 0.58 -8.43
CA LYS A 57 14.83 0.79 -9.85
C LYS A 57 13.69 1.57 -10.55
N GLU A 58 12.44 1.22 -10.28
CA GLU A 58 11.29 1.94 -10.83
C GLU A 58 11.20 3.38 -10.32
N LYS A 59 11.52 3.62 -9.05
CA LYS A 59 11.56 4.97 -8.48
C LYS A 59 12.66 5.81 -9.13
N GLU A 60 13.85 5.24 -9.32
CA GLU A 60 14.98 5.89 -9.98
C GLU A 60 14.67 6.26 -11.43
N ALA A 61 14.07 5.34 -12.19
CA ALA A 61 13.66 5.57 -13.58
C ALA A 61 12.57 6.65 -13.73
N LYS A 62 11.78 6.89 -12.68
CA LYS A 62 10.70 7.89 -12.66
C LYS A 62 11.07 9.16 -11.87
N ARG A 63 12.33 9.35 -11.49
CA ARG A 63 12.77 10.61 -10.88
C ARG A 63 12.78 11.69 -11.96
N GLU A 64 11.65 12.35 -12.12
CA GLU A 64 11.61 13.63 -12.82
C GLU A 64 12.49 14.62 -12.03
N PRO A 65 13.45 15.31 -12.68
CA PRO A 65 14.18 16.37 -12.02
C PRO A 65 13.18 17.44 -11.56
N PHE A 66 13.27 17.86 -10.30
CA PHE A 66 12.50 18.99 -9.81
C PHE A 66 12.99 20.24 -10.55
N LEU A 67 12.30 20.62 -11.62
CA LEU A 67 12.51 21.87 -12.33
C LEU A 67 11.87 22.99 -11.51
N LEU A 68 12.73 23.86 -10.96
CA LEU A 68 12.35 25.21 -10.55
C LEU A 68 12.22 26.10 -11.79
#